data_AF-A0A1E4T5P2-F1
#
_entry.id   AF-A0A1E4T5P2-F1
#
_cell.length_a   1.000
_cell.length_b   1.000
_cell.length_c   1.000
_cell.angle_alpha   90.00
_cell.angle_beta   90.00
_cell.angle_gamma   90.00
#
_symmetry.space_group_name_H-M   'P 1'
#
loop_
_entity.id
_entity.type
_entity.pdbx_description
1 polymer ?
#
loop_
_entity_poly.entity_id
_entity_poly.type
_entity_poly.pdbx_seq_one_letter_code
_entity_poly.pdbx_strand_id
1 'polypeptide(L)'
;MASKTIERELQSFLTSKSQFKLLHSSNSNSIITPMTSRLLILDSSFNPPHKAHYSIIQKSIIHKFPSLNNSISTTTINDKSVLLLLSVNNADKSSNSPASTIHRLSMMIELSNEISENLGICCGVGITDKSLFIDKYKVLSEFINSEKKVTQTYLFGFDTLIRLLNPKYYQSKGIVDALNEFITNCDCFVLTRRDSSSSSSSMEHQKDYVKNLEWIPSSWIDKFNIVDNVETNLDISSSSIRESIKQGDSGWEMNTFPSIANYIKNNHIY
;
A
#
# COMPACT_ATOMS: atom_id res chain seq x y z
N MET A 1 15.62 -8.61 -19.77
CA MET A 1 15.61 -9.92 -19.07
C MET A 1 14.66 -9.94 -17.88
N ALA A 2 14.60 -8.90 -17.03
CA ALA A 2 13.70 -8.82 -15.87
C ALA A 2 12.20 -9.06 -16.21
N SER A 3 11.68 -8.48 -17.31
CA SER A 3 10.28 -8.66 -17.71
C SER A 3 9.87 -10.11 -17.96
N LYS A 4 10.75 -10.95 -18.57
CA LYS A 4 10.46 -12.36 -18.83
C LYS A 4 10.42 -13.20 -17.55
N THR A 5 11.25 -12.83 -16.57
CA THR A 5 11.25 -13.49 -15.25
C THR A 5 9.95 -13.21 -14.52
N ILE A 6 9.54 -11.93 -14.42
CA ILE A 6 8.30 -11.54 -13.71
C ILE A 6 7.08 -12.18 -14.35
N GLU A 7 7.02 -12.24 -15.68
CA GLU A 7 5.94 -12.89 -16.41
C GLU A 7 5.83 -14.39 -16.06
N ARG A 8 6.95 -15.10 -16.04
CA ARG A 8 6.98 -16.51 -15.62
C ARG A 8 6.55 -16.68 -14.16
N GLU A 9 7.03 -15.82 -13.25
CA GLU A 9 6.67 -15.90 -11.83
C GLU A 9 5.18 -15.60 -11.60
N LEU A 10 4.60 -14.67 -12.36
CA LEU A 10 3.17 -14.36 -12.37
C LEU A 10 2.35 -15.55 -12.88
N GLN A 11 2.72 -16.15 -14.02
CA GLN A 11 2.02 -17.32 -14.55
C GLN A 11 2.09 -18.51 -13.60
N SER A 12 3.26 -18.73 -12.99
CA SER A 12 3.44 -19.73 -11.93
C SER A 12 2.52 -19.47 -10.74
N PHE A 13 2.36 -18.21 -10.32
CA PHE A 13 1.44 -17.87 -9.24
C PHE A 13 -0.03 -18.15 -9.62
N LEU A 14 -0.47 -17.65 -10.79
CA LEU A 14 -1.85 -17.78 -11.27
C LEU A 14 -2.30 -19.23 -11.49
N THR A 15 -1.37 -20.12 -11.83
CA THR A 15 -1.64 -21.55 -12.02
C THR A 15 -1.45 -22.38 -10.75
N SER A 16 -0.88 -21.80 -9.70
CA SER A 16 -0.68 -22.45 -8.40
C SER A 16 -1.86 -22.23 -7.45
N LYS A 17 -1.83 -22.90 -6.29
CA LYS A 17 -2.72 -22.62 -5.14
C LYS A 17 -2.10 -21.63 -4.14
N SER A 18 -1.01 -20.96 -4.52
CA SER A 18 -0.33 -20.01 -3.65
C SER A 18 -1.22 -18.77 -3.42
N GLN A 19 -1.27 -18.31 -2.17
CA GLN A 19 -2.08 -17.15 -1.79
C GLN A 19 -1.28 -15.84 -1.73
N PHE A 20 0.04 -15.95 -1.64
CA PHE A 20 0.98 -14.84 -1.64
C PHE A 20 2.31 -15.23 -2.27
N LYS A 21 2.92 -14.31 -3.02
CA LYS A 21 4.27 -14.47 -3.55
C LYS A 21 5.01 -13.13 -3.58
N LEU A 22 6.22 -13.11 -3.02
CA LEU A 22 7.17 -12.02 -3.21
C LEU A 22 7.85 -12.18 -4.57
N LEU A 23 7.72 -11.18 -5.45
CA LEU A 23 8.26 -11.20 -6.81
C LEU A 23 9.59 -10.46 -6.93
N HIS A 24 9.78 -9.42 -6.13
CA HIS A 24 10.97 -8.57 -6.13
C HIS A 24 11.28 -8.09 -4.71
N SER A 25 12.57 -7.96 -4.40
CA SER A 25 13.08 -7.25 -3.23
C SER A 25 14.31 -6.47 -3.65
N SER A 26 14.44 -5.23 -3.16
CA SER A 26 15.64 -4.43 -3.37
C SER A 26 16.88 -4.96 -2.64
N ASN A 27 16.72 -5.88 -1.66
CA ASN A 27 17.84 -6.47 -0.90
C ASN A 27 17.82 -8.01 -0.92
N SER A 28 18.53 -8.62 -1.87
CA SER A 28 18.86 -10.06 -1.90
C SER A 28 17.71 -11.02 -1.52
N ASN A 29 16.58 -10.94 -2.25
CA ASN A 29 15.42 -11.86 -2.19
C ASN A 29 14.55 -11.87 -0.91
N SER A 30 14.88 -11.12 0.14
CA SER A 30 14.00 -10.97 1.32
C SER A 30 13.69 -9.51 1.59
N ILE A 31 12.47 -9.21 2.02
CA ILE A 31 12.11 -7.90 2.56
C ILE A 31 12.18 -7.86 4.08
N ILE A 32 12.21 -9.02 4.75
CA ILE A 32 12.31 -9.14 6.20
C ILE A 32 13.75 -9.50 6.54
N THR A 33 14.46 -8.57 7.16
CA THR A 33 15.83 -8.74 7.65
C THR A 33 15.83 -8.99 9.16
N PRO A 34 16.93 -9.40 9.79
CA PRO A 34 17.05 -9.45 11.25
C PRO A 34 16.77 -8.11 11.95
N MET A 35 16.88 -6.98 11.25
CA MET A 35 16.60 -5.66 11.82
C MET A 35 15.14 -5.19 11.62
N THR A 36 14.39 -5.82 10.71
CA THR A 36 13.01 -5.43 10.42
C THR A 36 12.08 -5.69 11.61
N SER A 37 11.61 -4.64 12.29
CA SER A 37 10.61 -4.72 13.37
C SER A 37 9.20 -4.45 12.83
N ARG A 38 9.08 -3.76 11.69
CA ARG A 38 7.80 -3.33 11.11
C ARG A 38 7.80 -3.47 9.60
N LEU A 39 6.75 -4.08 9.06
CA LEU A 39 6.47 -4.15 7.63
C LEU A 39 5.35 -3.17 7.28
N LEU A 40 5.69 -2.17 6.47
CA LEU A 40 4.75 -1.20 5.90
C LEU A 40 4.19 -1.75 4.59
N ILE A 41 2.87 -1.92 4.49
CA ILE A 41 2.20 -2.60 3.38
C ILE A 41 1.32 -1.60 2.65
N LEU A 42 1.69 -1.24 1.42
CA LEU A 42 0.86 -0.42 0.54
C LEU A 42 0.15 -1.33 -0.47
N ASP A 43 -1.14 -1.58 -0.24
CA ASP A 43 -1.99 -2.27 -1.19
C ASP A 43 -2.69 -1.27 -2.11
N SER A 44 -2.45 -1.40 -3.42
CA SER A 44 -3.07 -0.54 -4.42
C SER A 44 -3.10 -1.24 -5.78
N SER A 45 -3.83 -0.66 -6.72
CA SER A 45 -3.85 -1.14 -8.09
C SER A 45 -2.66 -0.71 -8.93
N PHE A 46 -1.90 0.32 -8.48
CA PHE A 46 -0.66 0.80 -9.12
C PHE A 46 -0.76 0.95 -10.65
N ASN A 47 -1.70 1.77 -11.13
CA ASN A 47 -2.09 1.77 -12.54
C ASN A 47 -2.16 3.20 -13.14
N PRO A 48 -1.05 3.94 -13.22
CA PRO A 48 0.31 3.55 -12.82
C PRO A 48 0.66 3.91 -11.36
N PRO A 49 1.76 3.38 -10.79
CA PRO A 49 2.35 3.95 -9.58
C PRO A 49 2.76 5.42 -9.80
N HIS A 50 2.77 6.21 -8.73
CA HIS A 50 2.89 7.67 -8.80
C HIS A 50 3.31 8.29 -7.46
N LYS A 51 3.61 9.60 -7.45
CA LYS A 51 4.16 10.32 -6.29
C LYS A 51 3.29 10.25 -5.03
N ALA A 52 1.96 10.21 -5.14
CA ALA A 52 1.13 10.01 -3.94
C ALA A 52 1.33 8.63 -3.27
N HIS A 53 1.62 7.56 -4.02
CA HIS A 53 2.00 6.26 -3.44
C HIS A 53 3.33 6.34 -2.68
N TYR A 54 4.30 7.06 -3.25
CA TYR A 54 5.58 7.30 -2.60
C TYR A 54 5.43 8.15 -1.33
N SER A 55 4.60 9.20 -1.38
CA SER A 55 4.35 10.14 -0.27
C SER A 55 3.84 9.42 1.00
N ILE A 56 2.89 8.48 0.85
CA ILE A 56 2.39 7.70 2.00
C ILE A 56 3.47 6.81 2.62
N ILE A 57 4.34 6.24 1.80
CA ILE A 57 5.46 5.43 2.27
C ILE A 57 6.48 6.31 3.01
N GLN A 58 6.87 7.44 2.42
CA GLN A 58 7.79 8.39 3.04
C GLN A 58 7.29 8.88 4.41
N LYS A 59 6.01 9.24 4.50
CA LYS A 59 5.40 9.70 5.77
C LYS A 59 5.32 8.58 6.81
N SER A 60 4.98 7.36 6.41
CA SER A 60 4.90 6.24 7.35
C SER A 60 6.27 5.76 7.85
N ILE A 61 7.34 5.92 7.08
CA ILE A 61 8.71 5.58 7.51
C ILE A 61 9.17 6.46 8.67
N ILE A 62 8.90 7.76 8.60
CA ILE A 62 9.29 8.73 9.64
C ILE A 62 8.30 8.81 10.81
N HIS A 63 7.14 8.13 10.69
CA HIS A 63 6.11 8.15 11.72
C HIS A 63 6.54 7.35 12.96
N LYS A 64 6.26 7.92 14.13
CA LYS A 64 6.51 7.27 15.42
C LYS A 64 5.25 6.52 15.85
N PHE A 65 5.23 5.22 15.62
CA PHE A 65 4.09 4.37 15.99
C PHE A 65 4.03 4.17 17.52
N PRO A 66 2.83 4.26 18.14
CA PRO A 66 2.64 4.14 19.60
C PRO A 66 3.10 2.80 20.21
N SER A 67 3.20 1.74 19.41
CA SER A 67 3.53 0.37 19.85
C SER A 67 5.01 0.13 20.21
N LEU A 68 5.86 1.16 20.15
CA LEU A 68 7.22 1.14 20.70
C LEU A 68 7.21 1.49 22.21
N ASN A 69 6.71 0.58 23.03
CA ASN A 69 6.93 0.64 24.47
C ASN A 69 8.44 0.45 24.78
N ASN A 70 9.05 1.50 25.33
CA ASN A 70 10.23 1.46 26.22
C ASN A 70 11.60 1.00 25.69
N SER A 71 11.91 1.19 24.41
CA SER A 71 13.32 1.35 24.03
C SER A 71 13.49 2.68 23.32
N ILE A 72 14.08 3.64 24.02
CA ILE A 72 14.74 4.80 23.40
C ILE A 72 15.90 4.20 22.61
N SER A 73 15.62 3.70 21.41
CA SER A 73 16.66 3.30 20.50
C SER A 73 17.19 4.57 19.88
N THR A 74 18.27 5.07 20.44
CA THR A 74 19.17 6.10 19.88
C THR A 74 19.83 5.63 18.57
N THR A 75 19.27 4.64 17.89
CA THR A 75 19.82 4.04 16.67
C THR A 75 19.32 4.78 15.45
N THR A 76 20.24 5.25 14.62
CA THR A 76 20.00 5.76 13.27
C THR A 76 19.57 4.68 12.27
N ILE A 77 19.41 3.43 12.72
CA ILE A 77 19.12 2.27 11.88
C ILE A 77 17.61 2.18 11.63
N ASN A 78 17.23 2.19 10.35
CA ASN A 78 15.85 2.03 9.93
C ASN A 78 15.41 0.56 10.14
N ASP A 79 14.43 0.35 11.01
CA ASP A 79 13.87 -0.95 11.37
C ASP A 79 12.61 -1.31 10.56
N LYS A 80 12.26 -0.48 9.57
CA LYS A 80 11.10 -0.70 8.71
C LYS A 80 11.53 -1.36 7.41
N SER A 81 10.59 -2.09 6.82
CA SER A 81 10.63 -2.54 5.42
C SER A 81 9.31 -2.19 4.74
N VAL A 82 9.30 -2.13 3.41
CA VAL A 82 8.11 -1.80 2.61
C VAL A 82 7.73 -2.97 1.70
N LEU A 83 6.43 -3.24 1.61
CA LEU A 83 5.83 -4.14 0.63
C LEU A 83 4.79 -3.38 -0.20
N LEU A 84 5.05 -3.27 -1.51
CA LEU A 84 4.05 -2.88 -2.49
C LEU A 84 3.25 -4.13 -2.87
N LEU A 85 1.97 -4.17 -2.53
CA LEU A 85 1.13 -5.35 -2.68
C LEU A 85 0.08 -5.15 -3.78
N LEU A 86 0.01 -6.10 -4.71
CA LEU A 86 -1.01 -6.13 -5.75
C LEU A 86 -1.91 -7.37 -5.58
N SER A 87 -3.20 -7.14 -5.35
CA SER A 87 -4.19 -8.22 -5.44
C SER A 87 -4.54 -8.53 -6.90
N VAL A 88 -4.43 -9.79 -7.32
CA VAL A 88 -4.80 -10.23 -8.67
C VAL A 88 -6.31 -10.41 -8.83
N ASN A 89 -7.02 -10.66 -7.71
CA ASN A 89 -8.47 -10.82 -7.66
C ASN A 89 -9.12 -9.62 -6.94
N ASN A 90 -8.93 -8.40 -7.45
CA ASN A 90 -9.57 -7.24 -6.82
C ASN A 90 -11.10 -7.37 -6.93
N ALA A 91 -11.80 -7.39 -5.79
CA ALA A 91 -13.25 -7.53 -5.73
C ALA A 91 -14.02 -6.46 -6.52
N ASP A 92 -13.41 -5.28 -6.72
CA ASP A 92 -14.03 -4.12 -7.35
C ASP A 92 -13.61 -3.91 -8.83
N LYS A 93 -12.81 -4.81 -9.46
CA LYS A 93 -12.32 -4.60 -10.85
C LYS A 93 -12.60 -5.80 -11.74
N SER A 94 -13.54 -5.62 -12.66
CA SER A 94 -13.80 -6.51 -13.81
C SER A 94 -12.59 -6.56 -14.77
N SER A 95 -12.61 -7.50 -15.71
CA SER A 95 -11.56 -7.88 -16.67
C SER A 95 -10.96 -6.78 -17.58
N ASN A 96 -11.31 -5.51 -17.39
CA ASN A 96 -10.91 -4.37 -18.21
C ASN A 96 -9.93 -3.42 -17.49
N SER A 97 -8.86 -3.98 -16.91
CA SER A 97 -7.80 -3.14 -16.31
C SER A 97 -7.07 -2.35 -17.40
N PRO A 98 -6.90 -1.01 -17.26
CA PRO A 98 -6.28 -0.17 -18.28
C PRO A 98 -4.86 -0.59 -18.67
N ALA A 99 -4.06 -1.09 -17.73
CA ALA A 99 -2.83 -1.82 -18.04
C ALA A 99 -2.93 -3.26 -17.52
N SER A 100 -2.29 -4.18 -18.24
CA SER A 100 -2.15 -5.58 -17.84
C SER A 100 -1.42 -5.70 -16.50
N THR A 101 -1.60 -6.83 -15.81
CA THR A 101 -0.91 -7.09 -14.54
C THR A 101 0.61 -7.03 -14.68
N ILE A 102 1.17 -7.52 -15.79
CA ILE A 102 2.63 -7.52 -16.01
C ILE A 102 3.21 -6.09 -16.12
N HIS A 103 2.50 -5.18 -16.78
CA HIS A 103 2.92 -3.77 -16.85
C HIS A 103 2.85 -3.09 -15.50
N ARG A 104 1.78 -3.33 -14.74
CA ARG A 104 1.64 -2.80 -13.38
C ARG A 104 2.76 -3.28 -12.47
N LEU A 105 3.08 -4.57 -12.50
CA LEU A 105 4.18 -5.15 -11.73
C LEU A 105 5.55 -4.59 -12.13
N SER A 106 5.78 -4.38 -13.43
CA SER A 106 7.02 -3.78 -13.92
C SER A 106 7.19 -2.35 -13.38
N MET A 107 6.14 -1.52 -13.47
CA MET A 107 6.16 -0.17 -12.91
C MET A 107 6.25 -0.16 -11.37
N MET A 108 5.67 -1.15 -10.68
CA MET A 108 5.83 -1.30 -9.22
C MET A 108 7.28 -1.62 -8.84
N ILE A 109 8.02 -2.38 -9.65
CA ILE A 109 9.44 -2.64 -9.40
C ILE A 109 10.26 -1.37 -9.55
N GLU A 110 9.97 -0.55 -10.57
CA GLU A 110 10.59 0.79 -10.68
C GLU A 110 10.29 1.62 -9.42
N LEU A 111 9.02 1.70 -8.97
CA LEU A 111 8.70 2.40 -7.72
C LEU A 111 9.43 1.80 -6.50
N SER A 112 9.58 0.48 -6.44
CA SER A 112 10.30 -0.21 -5.36
C SER A 112 11.78 0.18 -5.33
N ASN A 113 12.41 0.33 -6.49
CA ASN A 113 13.79 0.78 -6.60
C ASN A 113 13.91 2.26 -6.19
N GLU A 114 13.00 3.12 -6.66
CA GLU A 114 12.93 4.54 -6.27
C GLU A 114 12.76 4.71 -4.75
N ILE A 115 11.94 3.88 -4.11
CA ILE A 115 11.79 3.87 -2.64
C ILE A 115 13.10 3.45 -1.98
N SER A 116 13.73 2.39 -2.47
CA SER A 116 14.93 1.85 -1.83
C SER A 116 16.13 2.79 -1.94
N GLU A 117 16.34 3.36 -3.13
CA GLU A 117 17.44 4.30 -3.41
C GLU A 117 17.26 5.62 -2.67
N ASN A 118 16.06 6.21 -2.72
CA ASN A 118 15.84 7.55 -2.17
C ASN A 118 15.57 7.55 -0.65
N LEU A 119 15.01 6.46 -0.09
CA LEU A 119 14.65 6.39 1.34
C LEU A 119 15.55 5.45 2.15
N GLY A 120 16.51 4.76 1.51
CA GLY A 120 17.46 3.87 2.19
C GLY A 120 16.80 2.70 2.92
N ILE A 121 15.66 2.22 2.42
CA ILE A 121 14.86 1.16 3.03
C ILE A 121 14.68 -0.03 2.09
N CYS A 122 14.58 -1.24 2.63
CA CYS A 122 14.23 -2.39 1.81
C CYS A 122 12.77 -2.26 1.33
N CYS A 123 12.55 -2.39 0.03
CA CYS A 123 11.23 -2.37 -0.58
C CYS A 123 11.08 -3.57 -1.51
N GLY A 124 9.94 -4.26 -1.43
CA GLY A 124 9.63 -5.35 -2.34
C GLY A 124 8.25 -5.22 -2.98
N VAL A 125 8.04 -6.07 -3.99
CA VAL A 125 6.79 -6.17 -4.76
C VAL A 125 6.23 -7.57 -4.56
N GLY A 126 5.01 -7.64 -4.03
CA GLY A 126 4.29 -8.90 -3.81
C GLY A 126 2.96 -8.95 -4.55
N ILE A 127 2.50 -10.16 -4.81
CA ILE A 127 1.18 -10.45 -5.34
C ILE A 127 0.40 -11.36 -4.38
N THR A 128 -0.92 -11.20 -4.36
CA THR A 128 -1.83 -12.03 -3.56
C THR A 128 -3.13 -12.32 -4.30
N ASP A 129 -3.74 -13.48 -4.01
CA ASP A 129 -5.07 -13.86 -4.48
C ASP A 129 -6.18 -13.26 -3.60
N LYS A 130 -5.84 -12.68 -2.44
CA LYS A 130 -6.78 -12.14 -1.46
C LYS A 130 -7.24 -10.74 -1.80
N SER A 131 -8.54 -10.49 -1.63
CA SER A 131 -9.16 -9.18 -1.90
C SER A 131 -9.29 -8.35 -0.62
N LEU A 132 -9.74 -8.97 0.49
CA LEU A 132 -9.97 -8.28 1.76
C LEU A 132 -8.69 -8.15 2.58
N PHE A 133 -8.56 -7.04 3.31
CA PHE A 133 -7.40 -6.79 4.18
C PHE A 133 -7.23 -7.83 5.29
N ILE A 134 -8.34 -8.34 5.84
CA ILE A 134 -8.31 -9.39 6.86
C ILE A 134 -7.64 -10.67 6.32
N ASP A 135 -7.95 -11.05 5.08
CA ASP A 135 -7.35 -12.23 4.46
C ASP A 135 -5.89 -11.97 4.05
N LYS A 136 -5.58 -10.75 3.58
CA LYS A 136 -4.20 -10.32 3.29
C LYS A 136 -3.32 -10.40 4.53
N TYR A 137 -3.85 -9.98 5.69
CA TYR A 137 -3.14 -10.10 6.96
C TYR A 137 -2.81 -11.54 7.33
N LYS A 138 -3.73 -12.48 7.11
CA LYS A 138 -3.50 -13.90 7.42
C LYS A 138 -2.36 -14.46 6.56
N VAL A 139 -2.43 -14.28 5.25
CA VAL A 139 -1.42 -14.82 4.33
C VAL A 139 -0.06 -14.16 4.51
N LEU A 140 -0.03 -12.85 4.83
CA LEU A 140 1.22 -12.15 5.12
C LEU A 140 1.79 -12.52 6.48
N SER A 141 0.95 -12.83 7.47
CA SER A 141 1.41 -13.34 8.77
C SER A 141 2.05 -14.71 8.65
N GLU A 142 1.55 -15.57 7.75
CA GLU A 142 2.19 -16.85 7.44
C GLU A 142 3.52 -16.67 6.71
N PHE A 143 3.61 -15.69 5.81
CA PHE A 143 4.84 -15.36 5.09
C PHE A 143 5.92 -14.77 6.02
N ILE A 144 5.53 -13.89 6.93
CA ILE A 144 6.40 -13.31 7.95
C ILE A 144 6.67 -14.40 8.99
N ASN A 145 7.83 -15.07 8.88
CA ASN A 145 8.22 -16.18 9.77
C ASN A 145 7.81 -15.92 11.24
N SER A 146 7.03 -16.86 11.80
CA SER A 146 6.37 -16.74 13.11
C SER A 146 7.34 -16.56 14.29
N GLU A 147 8.61 -16.93 14.12
CA GLU A 147 9.64 -16.75 15.13
C GLU A 147 10.02 -15.29 15.35
N LYS A 148 9.75 -14.40 14.37
CA LYS A 148 10.04 -12.98 14.48
C LYS A 148 8.78 -12.15 14.59
N LYS A 149 8.65 -11.42 15.71
CA LYS A 149 7.57 -10.46 15.90
C LYS A 149 7.79 -9.21 15.03
N VAL A 150 7.26 -9.23 13.80
CA VAL A 150 7.22 -8.07 12.90
C VAL A 150 5.82 -7.49 12.89
N THR A 151 5.66 -6.22 13.27
CA THR A 151 4.36 -5.54 13.21
C THR A 151 4.00 -5.22 11.77
N GLN A 152 2.82 -5.67 11.32
CA GLN A 152 2.27 -5.24 10.03
C GLN A 152 1.59 -3.88 10.17
N THR A 153 1.88 -2.97 9.26
CA THR A 153 1.20 -1.68 9.16
C THR A 153 0.62 -1.50 7.77
N TYR A 154 -0.69 -1.36 7.67
CA TYR A 154 -1.35 -1.16 6.40
C TYR A 154 -1.48 0.32 6.09
N LEU A 155 -1.04 0.71 4.89
CA LEU A 155 -1.00 2.09 4.43
C LEU A 155 -2.24 2.40 3.58
N PHE A 156 -3.02 3.41 3.99
CA PHE A 156 -4.27 3.78 3.35
C PHE A 156 -4.30 5.25 2.94
N GLY A 157 -4.93 5.53 1.78
CA GLY A 157 -5.61 6.81 1.62
C GLY A 157 -6.96 6.78 2.35
N PHE A 158 -7.49 7.94 2.72
CA PHE A 158 -8.74 8.05 3.47
C PHE A 158 -9.92 7.28 2.82
N ASP A 159 -10.11 7.34 1.50
CA ASP A 159 -11.15 6.56 0.81
C ASP A 159 -11.05 5.04 1.04
N THR A 160 -9.82 4.51 1.17
CA THR A 160 -9.60 3.09 1.46
C THR A 160 -9.95 2.77 2.91
N LEU A 161 -9.70 3.69 3.85
CA LEU A 161 -10.18 3.54 5.23
C LEU A 161 -11.70 3.46 5.27
N ILE A 162 -12.42 4.34 4.54
CA ILE A 162 -13.88 4.29 4.44
C ILE A 162 -14.35 2.93 3.91
N ARG A 163 -13.68 2.39 2.88
CA ARG A 163 -14.01 1.05 2.36
C ARG A 163 -13.70 -0.07 3.35
N LEU A 164 -12.56 0.00 4.05
CA LEU A 164 -12.21 -0.96 5.11
C LEU A 164 -13.29 -0.99 6.20
N LEU A 165 -13.84 0.15 6.58
CA LEU A 165 -14.86 0.24 7.62
C LEU A 165 -16.29 0.15 7.08
N ASN A 166 -16.49 -0.30 5.82
CA ASN A 166 -17.81 -0.42 5.23
C ASN A 166 -18.42 -1.83 5.46
N PRO A 167 -19.55 -1.95 6.17
CA PRO A 167 -20.19 -3.23 6.48
C PRO A 167 -20.52 -4.10 5.26
N LYS A 168 -20.71 -3.49 4.06
CA LYS A 168 -21.06 -4.23 2.84
C LYS A 168 -20.03 -5.30 2.45
N TYR A 169 -18.79 -5.20 2.93
CA TYR A 169 -17.72 -6.16 2.65
C TYR A 169 -17.67 -7.33 3.65
N TYR A 170 -18.49 -7.31 4.70
CA TYR A 170 -18.45 -8.28 5.80
C TYR A 170 -19.75 -9.06 5.97
N GLN A 171 -20.63 -9.11 4.97
CA GLN A 171 -22.03 -9.57 5.06
C GLN A 171 -22.29 -10.89 5.81
N SER A 172 -21.31 -11.80 5.91
CA SER A 172 -21.42 -13.07 6.65
C SER A 172 -21.15 -12.96 8.16
N LYS A 173 -20.57 -11.87 8.65
CA LYS A 173 -20.21 -11.61 10.05
C LYS A 173 -20.46 -10.14 10.41
N GLY A 174 -20.68 -9.82 11.69
CA GLY A 174 -20.67 -8.41 12.11
C GLY A 174 -19.32 -7.76 11.74
N ILE A 175 -19.32 -6.49 11.31
CA ILE A 175 -18.08 -5.79 10.93
C ILE A 175 -17.04 -5.81 12.05
N VAL A 176 -17.48 -5.66 13.30
CA VAL A 176 -16.61 -5.73 14.48
C VAL A 176 -15.95 -7.10 14.58
N ASP A 177 -16.72 -8.17 14.52
CA ASP A 177 -16.21 -9.55 14.60
C ASP A 177 -15.27 -9.88 13.44
N ALA A 178 -15.58 -9.40 12.24
CA ALA A 178 -14.76 -9.62 11.06
C ALA A 178 -13.39 -8.94 11.19
N LEU A 179 -13.36 -7.68 11.64
CA LEU A 179 -12.15 -6.87 11.71
C LEU A 179 -11.35 -7.05 13.01
N ASN A 180 -11.92 -7.64 14.07
CA ASN A 180 -11.28 -7.69 15.38
C ASN A 180 -9.90 -8.33 15.38
N GLU A 181 -9.75 -9.48 14.72
CA GLU A 181 -8.45 -10.14 14.58
C GLU A 181 -7.45 -9.26 13.83
N PHE A 182 -7.88 -8.61 12.76
CA PHE A 182 -7.04 -7.74 11.94
C PHE A 182 -6.57 -6.49 12.72
N ILE A 183 -7.51 -5.70 13.24
CA ILE A 183 -7.20 -4.40 13.88
C ILE A 183 -6.44 -4.59 15.19
N THR A 184 -6.69 -5.65 15.95
CA THR A 184 -5.97 -5.91 17.20
C THR A 184 -4.48 -6.19 16.95
N ASN A 185 -4.15 -6.84 15.83
CA ASN A 185 -2.81 -7.36 15.57
C ASN A 185 -1.98 -6.54 14.56
N CYS A 186 -2.58 -5.59 13.84
CA CYS A 186 -1.86 -4.68 12.95
C CYS A 186 -2.11 -3.22 13.33
N ASP A 187 -1.34 -2.32 12.71
CA ASP A 187 -1.60 -0.88 12.76
C ASP A 187 -2.08 -0.40 11.38
N CYS A 188 -2.91 0.63 11.36
CA CYS A 188 -3.36 1.31 10.16
C CYS A 188 -2.72 2.69 10.11
N PHE A 189 -2.07 3.04 9.00
CA PHE A 189 -1.53 4.37 8.76
C PHE A 189 -2.30 5.00 7.61
N VAL A 190 -2.95 6.14 7.88
CA VAL A 190 -3.90 6.74 6.94
C VAL A 190 -3.45 8.15 6.61
N LEU A 191 -3.21 8.42 5.33
CA LEU A 191 -3.03 9.79 4.88
C LEU A 191 -4.38 10.44 4.59
N THR A 192 -4.55 11.66 5.09
CA THR A 192 -5.69 12.50 4.74
C THR A 192 -5.64 12.88 3.25
N ARG A 193 -6.78 13.27 2.70
CA ARG A 193 -6.87 13.82 1.33
C ARG A 193 -7.67 15.11 1.33
N ARG A 194 -7.42 16.02 0.38
CA ARG A 194 -8.36 17.11 0.10
C ARG A 194 -9.65 16.48 -0.40
N ASP A 195 -10.75 16.92 0.18
CA ASP A 195 -12.06 16.68 -0.41
C ASP A 195 -12.21 17.69 -1.55
N SER A 196 -12.65 17.22 -2.72
CA SER A 196 -12.99 18.08 -3.86
C SER A 196 -14.14 19.05 -3.54
N SER A 197 -14.81 18.89 -2.40
CA SER A 197 -16.03 19.64 -2.08
C SER A 197 -15.93 20.79 -1.07
N SER A 198 -14.88 20.99 -0.25
CA SER A 198 -14.52 22.27 0.45
C SER A 198 -13.56 22.16 1.66
N SER A 199 -12.71 23.19 1.83
CA SER A 199 -12.02 23.74 3.04
C SER A 199 -11.24 22.83 4.02
N SER A 200 -10.24 23.41 4.71
CA SER A 200 -9.37 22.79 5.72
C SER A 200 -10.10 22.02 6.83
N SER A 201 -11.38 22.32 7.08
CA SER A 201 -12.28 21.58 7.96
C SER A 201 -12.46 20.11 7.56
N SER A 202 -12.31 19.78 6.26
CA SER A 202 -12.45 18.40 5.77
C SER A 202 -11.33 17.49 6.26
N MET A 203 -10.12 18.01 6.53
CA MET A 203 -8.99 17.19 7.01
C MET A 203 -9.07 16.95 8.51
N GLU A 204 -9.53 17.93 9.30
CA GLU A 204 -9.79 17.75 10.73
C GLU A 204 -10.89 16.71 10.94
N HIS A 205 -11.97 16.77 10.15
CA HIS A 205 -13.01 15.75 10.18
C HIS A 205 -12.48 14.34 9.86
N GLN A 206 -11.50 14.21 8.97
CA GLN A 206 -10.86 12.93 8.68
C GLN A 206 -10.08 12.40 9.89
N LYS A 207 -9.40 13.25 10.66
CA LYS A 207 -8.64 12.85 11.85
C LYS A 207 -9.53 12.30 12.96
N ASP A 208 -10.73 12.84 13.10
CA ASP A 208 -11.68 12.38 14.10
C ASP A 208 -12.68 11.35 13.55
N TYR A 209 -12.61 11.01 12.26
CA TYR A 209 -13.53 10.08 11.61
C TYR A 209 -13.71 8.78 12.40
N VAL A 210 -12.60 8.10 12.72
CA VAL A 210 -12.60 6.83 13.47
C VAL A 210 -13.17 7.03 14.88
N LYS A 211 -12.80 8.11 15.56
CA LYS A 211 -13.26 8.40 16.93
C LYS A 211 -14.76 8.68 16.98
N ASN A 212 -15.33 9.22 15.89
CA ASN A 212 -16.73 9.57 15.78
C ASN A 212 -17.62 8.38 15.37
N LEU A 213 -17.06 7.19 15.13
CA LEU A 213 -17.84 5.97 14.84
C LEU A 213 -18.30 5.33 16.16
N GLU A 214 -19.59 5.44 16.50
CA GLU A 214 -20.13 4.90 17.75
C GLU A 214 -19.98 3.38 17.90
N TRP A 215 -19.91 2.65 16.79
CA TRP A 215 -19.83 1.19 16.77
C TRP A 215 -18.39 0.65 16.91
N ILE A 216 -17.36 1.50 16.83
CA ILE A 216 -15.97 1.05 16.85
C ILE A 216 -15.52 0.79 18.30
N PRO A 217 -14.87 -0.35 18.59
CA PRO A 217 -14.28 -0.56 19.91
C PRO A 217 -13.25 0.52 20.24
N SER A 218 -13.28 1.08 21.45
CA SER A 218 -12.35 2.13 21.86
C SER A 218 -10.88 1.71 21.77
N SER A 219 -10.60 0.41 21.97
CA SER A 219 -9.26 -0.18 21.83
C SER A 219 -8.72 -0.16 20.39
N TRP A 220 -9.57 0.05 19.39
CA TRP A 220 -9.16 0.15 17.99
C TRP A 220 -8.70 1.55 17.61
N ILE A 221 -9.13 2.58 18.34
CA ILE A 221 -8.86 3.98 17.97
C ILE A 221 -7.36 4.22 17.82
N ASP A 222 -6.55 3.74 18.76
CA ASP A 222 -5.09 3.91 18.76
C ASP A 222 -4.38 3.11 17.64
N LYS A 223 -5.10 2.22 16.96
CA LYS A 223 -4.60 1.48 15.80
C LYS A 223 -4.66 2.30 14.52
N PHE A 224 -5.48 3.35 14.45
CA PHE A 224 -5.62 4.22 13.28
C PHE A 224 -4.78 5.48 13.43
N ASN A 225 -3.61 5.47 12.80
CA ASN A 225 -2.67 6.59 12.75
C ASN A 225 -3.04 7.49 11.57
N ILE A 226 -3.94 8.47 11.78
CA ILE A 226 -4.39 9.39 10.73
C ILE A 226 -3.47 10.62 10.71
N VAL A 227 -2.81 10.82 9.57
CA VAL A 227 -1.70 11.78 9.40
C VAL A 227 -1.96 12.69 8.20
N ASP A 228 -1.58 13.96 8.34
CA ASP A 228 -1.72 14.95 7.27
C ASP A 228 -0.86 14.60 6.05
N ASN A 229 -1.48 14.66 4.88
CA ASN A 229 -0.78 14.52 3.62
C ASN A 229 -0.13 15.85 3.19
N VAL A 230 0.84 15.77 2.28
CA VAL A 230 1.57 16.93 1.77
C VAL A 230 0.75 17.59 0.66
N GLU A 231 0.61 18.92 0.71
CA GLU A 231 -0.25 19.68 -0.20
C GLU A 231 -0.03 19.39 -1.68
N THR A 232 1.23 19.20 -2.09
CA THR A 232 1.63 18.97 -3.48
C THR A 232 1.20 17.61 -4.03
N ASN A 233 0.81 16.65 -3.18
CA ASN A 233 0.49 15.28 -3.57
C ASN A 233 -0.99 14.92 -3.36
N LEU A 234 -1.83 15.88 -2.98
CA LEU A 234 -3.23 15.63 -2.60
C LEU A 234 -4.12 15.21 -3.78
N ASP A 235 -3.83 15.73 -4.97
CA ASP A 235 -4.69 15.59 -6.16
C ASP A 235 -4.16 14.58 -7.19
N ILE A 236 -3.02 13.93 -6.89
CA ILE A 236 -2.41 12.95 -7.79
C ILE A 236 -3.13 11.62 -7.67
N SER A 237 -3.74 11.17 -8.76
CA SER A 237 -4.37 9.85 -8.85
C SER A 237 -3.90 9.09 -10.09
N SER A 238 -3.93 7.77 -10.00
CA SER A 238 -3.69 6.90 -11.15
C SER A 238 -4.67 7.20 -12.30
N SER A 239 -5.91 7.57 -11.99
CA SER A 239 -6.92 7.87 -13.03
C SER A 239 -6.64 9.17 -13.76
N SER A 240 -6.27 10.24 -13.06
CA SER A 240 -5.92 11.52 -13.70
C SER A 240 -4.67 11.39 -14.58
N ILE A 241 -3.65 10.61 -14.16
CA ILE A 241 -2.48 10.34 -15.02
C ILE A 241 -2.90 9.65 -16.32
N ARG A 242 -3.74 8.61 -16.24
CA ARG A 242 -4.20 7.89 -17.45
C ARG A 242 -5.04 8.78 -18.36
N GLU A 243 -5.86 9.66 -17.78
CA GLU A 243 -6.68 10.59 -18.55
C GLU A 243 -5.83 11.61 -19.29
N SER A 244 -4.84 12.21 -18.63
CA SER A 244 -3.88 13.12 -19.26
C SER A 244 -3.11 12.44 -20.41
N ILE A 245 -2.66 11.19 -20.23
CA ILE A 245 -2.00 10.44 -21.31
C ILE A 245 -2.91 10.28 -22.53
N LYS A 246 -4.17 9.89 -22.30
CA LYS A 246 -5.17 9.71 -23.37
C LYS A 246 -5.51 10.99 -24.11
N GLN A 247 -5.52 12.12 -23.39
CA GLN A 247 -5.78 13.44 -23.97
C GLN A 247 -4.56 14.01 -24.71
N GLY A 248 -3.39 13.38 -24.58
CA GLY A 248 -2.14 13.88 -25.14
C GLY A 248 -1.58 15.07 -24.35
N ASP A 249 -2.02 15.25 -23.10
CA ASP A 249 -1.56 16.33 -22.25
C ASP A 249 -0.10 16.13 -21.86
N SER A 250 0.62 17.25 -21.71
CA SER A 250 1.96 17.26 -21.12
C SER A 250 1.90 17.37 -19.60
N GLY A 251 2.92 16.86 -18.89
CA GLY A 251 3.13 17.15 -17.48
C GLY A 251 2.65 16.04 -16.53
N TRP A 252 1.96 15.02 -17.03
CA TRP A 252 1.63 13.82 -16.25
C TRP A 252 2.90 13.09 -15.76
N GLU A 253 4.03 13.26 -16.45
CA GLU A 253 5.32 12.70 -16.06
C GLU A 253 5.77 13.23 -14.70
N MET A 254 5.42 14.48 -14.38
CA MET A 254 5.72 15.11 -13.10
C MET A 254 4.95 14.49 -11.94
N ASN A 255 3.87 13.74 -12.22
CA ASN A 255 3.08 13.05 -11.21
C ASN A 255 3.61 11.64 -10.91
N THR A 256 4.60 11.15 -11.64
CA THR A 256 5.27 9.86 -11.40
C THR A 256 6.80 10.03 -11.41
N PHE A 257 7.53 8.92 -11.50
CA PHE A 257 8.99 8.89 -11.55
C PHE A 257 9.48 8.76 -13.00
N PRO A 258 10.66 9.31 -13.34
CA PRO A 258 11.20 9.22 -14.71
C PRO A 258 11.29 7.78 -15.24
N SER A 259 11.71 6.84 -14.40
CA SER A 259 11.75 5.40 -14.68
C SER A 259 10.38 4.85 -15.14
N ILE A 260 9.32 5.18 -14.39
CA ILE A 260 7.95 4.78 -14.68
C ILE A 260 7.39 5.52 -15.92
N ALA A 261 7.65 6.81 -16.05
CA ALA A 261 7.20 7.59 -17.21
C ALA A 261 7.83 7.08 -18.51
N ASN A 262 9.12 6.77 -18.49
CA ASN A 262 9.82 6.16 -19.61
C ASN A 262 9.28 4.76 -19.92
N TYR A 263 8.98 3.95 -18.90
CA TYR A 263 8.36 2.64 -19.10
C TYR A 263 7.00 2.76 -19.82
N ILE A 264 6.14 3.70 -19.38
CA ILE A 264 4.84 3.98 -19.99
C ILE A 264 5.01 4.37 -21.47
N LYS A 265 5.89 5.34 -21.78
CA LYS A 265 6.15 5.82 -23.14
C LYS A 265 6.69 4.72 -24.06
N ASN A 266 7.67 3.96 -23.60
CA ASN A 266 8.35 2.93 -24.40
C ASN A 266 7.46 1.72 -24.71
N ASN A 267 6.47 1.44 -23.86
CA ASN A 267 5.56 0.31 -24.03
C ASN A 267 4.17 0.74 -24.54
N HIS A 268 3.97 2.04 -24.83
CA HIS A 268 2.69 2.60 -25.30
C HIS A 268 1.49 2.18 -24.43
N ILE A 269 1.63 2.36 -23.11
CA ILE A 269 0.62 1.96 -22.13
C ILE A 269 -0.29 3.15 -21.79
N TYR A 270 -1.61 2.91 -21.81
CA TYR A 270 -2.71 3.88 -21.67
C TYR A 270 -2.99 4.74 -22.89
#